data_AF-A0A4U6LP16-F1
#
_entry.id   AF-A0A4U6LP16-F1
#
_cell.length_a   1.000
_cell.length_b   1.000
_cell.length_c   1.000
_cell.angle_alpha   90.00
_cell.angle_beta   90.00
_cell.angle_gamma   90.00
#
_symmetry.space_group_name_H-M   'P 1'
#
loop_
_entity.id
_entity.type
_entity.pdbx_description
1 polymer ?
#
loop_
_entity_poly.entity_id
_entity_poly.type
_entity_poly.pdbx_seq_one_letter_code
_entity_poly.pdbx_strand_id
1 'polypeptide(L)'
;MDFITSTILSGVLYDGLKAGAVMSVDHLKHSLQKWFIDDAAAQLILRKTTDLEINRDMSESAIQARIDSDSEFIGQLKNIPLMPQVINNISTHNGTGDIVNGNKIVYNK
;
A
#
# COMPACT_ATOMS: atom_id res chain seq x y z
N MET A 1 0.39 13.42 -4.57
CA MET A 1 -0.16 12.05 -4.61
C MET A 1 0.61 11.24 -3.61
N ASP A 2 -0.05 10.56 -2.68
CA ASP A 2 0.61 9.64 -1.75
C ASP A 2 0.90 8.31 -2.47
N PHE A 3 2.16 7.91 -2.51
CA PHE A 3 2.65 6.65 -3.08
C PHE A 3 3.74 6.08 -2.17
N ILE A 4 4.10 4.80 -2.36
CA ILE A 4 5.19 4.18 -1.60
C ILE A 4 6.52 4.76 -2.08
N THR A 5 7.12 5.62 -1.27
CA THR A 5 8.46 6.18 -1.56
C THR A 5 9.55 5.18 -1.18
N SER A 6 10.74 5.35 -1.74
CA SER A 6 11.92 4.58 -1.36
C SER A 6 12.22 4.73 0.13
N THR A 7 12.02 5.92 0.71
CA THR A 7 12.15 6.18 2.16
C THR A 7 11.16 5.36 3.00
N ILE A 8 9.89 5.28 2.58
CA ILE A 8 8.89 4.47 3.30
C ILE A 8 9.26 2.99 3.22
N LEU A 9 9.60 2.52 2.01
CA LEU A 9 9.94 1.13 1.80
C LEU A 9 11.24 0.74 2.50
N SER A 10 12.26 1.60 2.52
CA SER A 10 13.53 1.33 3.18
C SER A 10 13.36 1.16 4.69
N GLY A 11 12.52 1.98 5.32
CA GLY A 11 12.19 1.84 6.74
C GLY A 11 11.51 0.50 7.02
N VAL A 12 10.47 0.15 6.24
CA VAL A 12 9.76 -1.13 6.39
C VAL A 12 10.68 -2.34 6.21
N LEU A 13 11.54 -2.31 5.18
CA LEU A 13 12.51 -3.38 4.93
C LEU A 13 13.57 -3.44 6.03
N TYR A 14 14.09 -2.30 6.49
CA TYR A 14 15.07 -2.24 7.56
C TYR A 14 14.51 -2.82 8.87
N ASP A 15 13.29 -2.40 9.25
CA ASP A 15 12.62 -2.89 10.45
C ASP A 15 12.37 -4.40 10.39
N GLY A 16 11.85 -4.89 9.25
CA GLY A 16 11.63 -6.33 9.04
C GLY A 16 12.92 -7.15 9.11
N LEU A 17 13.98 -6.67 8.46
CA LEU A 17 15.28 -7.34 8.46
C LEU A 17 15.94 -7.33 9.85
N LYS A 18 15.84 -6.22 10.59
CA LYS A 18 16.40 -6.09 11.93
C LYS A 18 15.65 -6.88 12.98
N ALA A 19 14.34 -7.02 12.84
CA ALA A 19 13.53 -7.91 13.68
C ALA A 19 13.87 -9.39 13.47
N GLY A 20 14.69 -9.74 12.48
CA GLY A 20 14.95 -11.12 12.08
C GLY A 20 13.71 -11.79 11.47
N ALA A 21 12.71 -11.00 11.08
CA ALA A 21 11.52 -11.48 10.43
C ALA A 21 11.87 -11.93 9.02
N VAL A 22 11.37 -13.11 8.63
CA VAL A 22 11.39 -13.50 7.21
C VAL A 22 10.47 -12.54 6.48
N MET A 23 11.06 -11.75 5.57
CA MET A 23 10.30 -10.81 4.76
C MET A 23 9.26 -11.59 3.96
N SER A 24 8.00 -11.44 4.34
CA SER A 24 6.88 -12.20 3.83
C SER A 24 5.80 -11.27 3.31
N VAL A 25 4.93 -11.81 2.47
CA VAL A 25 3.80 -11.05 1.90
C VAL A 25 2.93 -10.46 3.00
N ASP A 26 2.65 -11.23 4.06
CA ASP A 26 1.84 -10.78 5.18
C ASP A 26 2.51 -9.65 5.96
N HIS A 27 3.84 -9.73 6.16
CA HIS A 27 4.59 -8.65 6.81
C HIS A 27 4.50 -7.35 6.01
N LEU A 28 4.72 -7.41 4.70
CA LEU A 28 4.60 -6.23 3.82
C LEU A 28 3.20 -5.63 3.83
N LYS A 29 2.16 -6.46 3.72
CA LYS A 29 0.76 -6.01 3.80
C LYS A 29 0.46 -5.38 5.15
N HIS A 30 0.99 -5.93 6.24
CA HIS A 30 0.80 -5.40 7.59
C HIS A 30 1.55 -4.09 7.83
N SER A 31 2.76 -3.92 7.29
CA SER A 31 3.53 -2.67 7.42
C SER A 31 3.02 -1.56 6.50
N LEU A 32 2.50 -1.91 5.33
CA LEU A 32 2.05 -0.97 4.30
C LEU A 32 0.52 -0.88 4.21
N GLN A 33 -0.18 -0.93 5.34
CA GLN A 33 -1.66 -0.91 5.44
C GLN A 33 -2.34 0.28 4.75
N LYS A 34 -1.62 1.39 4.52
CA LYS A 34 -2.16 2.56 3.82
C LYS A 34 -2.33 2.34 2.31
N TRP A 35 -1.61 1.37 1.74
CA TRP A 35 -1.61 1.07 0.32
C TRP A 35 -2.33 -0.25 0.05
N PHE A 36 -2.97 -0.32 -1.11
CA PHE A 36 -3.61 -1.54 -1.56
C PHE A 36 -2.53 -2.48 -2.11
N ILE A 37 -1.93 -3.27 -1.23
CA ILE A 37 -0.93 -4.28 -1.60
C ILE A 37 -1.62 -5.64 -1.71
N ASP A 38 -1.85 -6.09 -2.93
CA ASP A 38 -2.26 -7.46 -3.21
C ASP A 38 -1.07 -8.42 -3.15
N ASP A 39 -1.33 -9.73 -3.25
CA ASP A 39 -0.27 -10.74 -3.23
C ASP A 39 0.73 -10.58 -4.37
N ALA A 40 0.28 -10.12 -5.54
CA ALA A 40 1.15 -9.92 -6.70
C ALA A 40 2.12 -8.75 -6.48
N ALA A 41 1.64 -7.62 -5.95
CA ALA A 41 2.45 -6.45 -5.61
C ALA A 41 3.43 -6.76 -4.48
N ALA A 42 3.00 -7.50 -3.45
CA ALA A 42 3.88 -7.92 -2.37
C ALA A 42 5.00 -8.86 -2.88
N GLN A 43 4.66 -9.85 -3.71
CA GLN A 43 5.66 -10.73 -4.32
C GLN A 43 6.62 -9.95 -5.23
N LEU A 44 6.12 -8.96 -5.98
CA LEU A 44 6.96 -8.09 -6.80
C LEU A 44 7.96 -7.32 -5.94
N ILE A 45 7.53 -6.75 -4.81
CA ILE A 45 8.41 -6.05 -3.87
C ILE A 45 9.46 -7.01 -3.29
N LEU A 46 9.08 -8.21 -2.86
CA LEU A 46 10.01 -9.21 -2.33
C LEU A 46 11.04 -9.66 -3.37
N ARG A 47 10.58 -9.91 -4.61
CA ARG A 47 11.46 -10.29 -5.72
C ARG A 47 12.46 -9.17 -6.01
N LYS A 48 11.99 -7.93 -6.22
CA LYS A 48 12.87 -6.77 -6.46
C LYS A 48 13.83 -6.53 -5.30
N THR A 49 13.39 -6.73 -4.05
CA THR A 49 14.26 -6.63 -2.87
C THR A 49 15.39 -7.66 -2.90
N THR A 50 15.07 -8.88 -3.32
CA THR A 50 16.04 -9.98 -3.47
C THR A 50 17.00 -9.69 -4.64
N ASP A 51 16.48 -9.25 -5.78
CA ASP A 51 17.26 -8.90 -6.98
C ASP A 51 18.24 -7.75 -6.71
N LEU A 52 17.87 -6.82 -5.81
CA LEU A 52 18.71 -5.70 -5.38
C LEU A 52 19.74 -6.09 -4.29
N GLU A 53 19.77 -7.35 -3.89
CA GLU A 53 20.64 -7.93 -2.85
C GLU A 53 20.47 -7.25 -1.48
N ILE A 54 19.27 -6.75 -1.19
CA ILE A 54 18.97 -6.06 0.06
C ILE A 54 18.99 -7.08 1.22
N ASN A 55 19.79 -6.80 2.23
CA ASN A 55 20.02 -7.70 3.36
C ASN A 55 20.12 -6.95 4.70
N ARG A 56 20.09 -7.70 5.81
CA ARG A 56 20.05 -7.19 7.19
C ARG A 56 21.29 -6.42 7.66
N ASP A 57 22.39 -6.54 6.91
CA ASP A 57 23.65 -5.86 7.21
C ASP A 57 23.67 -4.44 6.62
N MET A 58 22.71 -4.11 5.74
CA MET A 58 22.55 -2.77 5.19
C MET A 58 21.87 -1.82 6.18
N SER A 59 22.32 -0.56 6.18
CA SER A 59 21.59 0.53 6.85
C SER A 59 20.35 0.91 6.06
N GLU A 60 19.36 1.48 6.72
CA GLU A 60 18.15 2.03 6.08
C GLU A 60 18.50 2.96 4.91
N SER A 61 19.50 3.84 5.08
CA SER A 61 20.00 4.73 4.03
C SER A 61 20.60 3.99 2.84
N ALA A 62 21.31 2.88 3.07
CA ALA A 62 21.87 2.04 2.01
C ALA A 62 20.77 1.28 1.25
N ILE A 63 19.75 0.82 1.96
CA ILE A 63 18.56 0.19 1.37
C ILE A 63 17.83 1.21 0.47
N GLN A 64 17.62 2.43 0.98
CA GLN A 64 16.99 3.50 0.21
C GLN A 64 17.77 3.79 -1.08
N ALA A 65 19.09 3.97 -0.98
CA ALA A 65 19.94 4.22 -2.14
C ALA A 65 19.89 3.08 -3.18
N ARG A 66 19.72 1.84 -2.72
CA ARG A 66 19.55 0.67 -3.60
C ARG A 66 18.22 0.70 -4.34
N ILE A 67 17.13 1.02 -3.65
CA ILE A 67 15.80 1.20 -4.25
C ILE A 67 15.83 2.36 -5.24
N ASP A 68 16.46 3.48 -4.89
CA ASP A 68 16.59 4.66 -5.73
C ASP A 68 17.40 4.40 -7.02
N SER A 69 18.28 3.39 -7.00
CA SER A 69 19.07 2.99 -8.16
C SER A 69 18.25 2.25 -9.24
N ASP A 70 17.09 1.69 -8.88
CA ASP A 70 16.18 1.01 -9.81
C ASP A 70 14.94 1.89 -10.10
N SER A 71 15.03 2.64 -11.19
CA SER A 71 13.96 3.53 -11.65
C SER A 71 12.70 2.78 -12.09
N GLU A 72 12.83 1.52 -12.55
CA GLU A 72 11.70 0.66 -12.88
C GLU A 72 10.96 0.27 -11.61
N PHE A 73 11.70 -0.11 -10.56
CA PHE A 73 11.10 -0.45 -9.28
C PHE A 73 10.37 0.74 -8.65
N ILE A 74 10.95 1.94 -8.70
CA ILE A 74 10.27 3.17 -8.27
C ILE A 74 8.99 3.40 -9.09
N GLY A 75 9.03 3.14 -10.40
CA GLY A 75 7.86 3.21 -11.27
C GLY A 75 6.75 2.24 -10.84
N GLN A 76 7.11 1.01 -10.49
CA GLN A 76 6.18 0.00 -9.99
C GLN A 76 5.56 0.40 -8.64
N LEU A 77 6.35 0.95 -7.73
CA LEU A 77 5.86 1.44 -6.43
C LEU A 77 4.86 2.59 -6.57
N LYS A 78 5.05 3.47 -7.55
CA LYS A 78 4.12 4.57 -7.86
C LYS A 78 2.77 4.10 -8.41
N ASN A 79 2.73 2.91 -9.01
CA ASN A 79 1.50 2.33 -9.56
C ASN A 79 0.65 1.64 -8.49
N ILE A 80 1.17 1.45 -7.27
CA ILE A 80 0.42 0.85 -6.17
C ILE A 80 -0.56 1.90 -5.63
N PRO A 81 -1.88 1.69 -5.77
CA PRO A 81 -2.86 2.67 -5.34
C PRO A 81 -2.98 2.68 -3.81
N LEU A 82 -3.47 3.80 -3.29
CA LEU A 82 -3.88 3.87 -1.90
C LEU A 82 -5.05 2.93 -1.65
N MET A 83 -5.11 2.36 -0.45
CA MET A 83 -6.27 1.58 -0.05
C MET A 83 -7.50 2.49 -0.06
N PRO A 84 -8.62 2.10 -0.72
CA PRO A 84 -9.80 2.92 -0.73
C PRO A 84 -10.23 3.16 0.73
N GLN A 85 -10.29 4.44 1.12
CA GLN A 85 -10.92 4.83 2.37
C GLN A 85 -12.39 4.47 2.18
N VAL A 86 -12.82 3.31 2.71
CA VAL A 86 -14.23 2.95 2.71
C VAL A 86 -14.90 4.00 3.60
N ILE A 87 -15.46 5.04 2.99
CA ILE A 87 -16.42 5.89 3.66
C ILE A 87 -17.65 5.01 3.85
N ASN A 88 -17.68 4.27 4.95
CA ASN A 88 -18.89 3.63 5.43
C ASN A 88 -19.84 4.78 5.80
N ASN A 89 -20.65 5.20 4.83
CA ASN A 89 -21.76 6.10 5.07
C ASN A 89 -22.83 5.26 5.78
N ILE A 90 -22.63 5.01 7.08
CA ILE A 90 -23.61 4.33 7.91
C ILE A 90 -24.73 5.33 8.17
N SER A 91 -25.66 5.45 7.22
CA SER A 91 -26.93 6.13 7.44
C SER A 91 -27.77 5.26 8.39
N THR A 92 -27.60 5.43 9.70
CA THR A 92 -28.55 4.93 10.68
C THR A 92 -29.87 5.67 10.49
N HIS A 93 -30.80 5.06 9.75
CA HIS A 93 -32.19 5.53 9.67
C HIS A 93 -32.98 4.92 10.85
N ASN A 94 -33.60 5.76 11.68
CA ASN A 94 -34.56 5.36 12.71
C ASN A 94 -35.94 5.97 12.38
N GLY A 95 -36.43 5.73 11.17
CA GLY A 95 -37.76 6.20 10.77
C GLY A 95 -38.15 5.67 9.40
N THR A 96 -39.29 5.00 9.31
CA THR A 96 -39.80 4.35 8.10
C THR A 96 -39.86 5.33 6.92
N GLY A 97 -38.92 5.20 5.98
CA GLY A 97 -38.87 6.01 4.76
C GLY A 97 -37.90 5.42 3.74
N ASP A 98 -38.31 5.36 2.48
CA ASP A 98 -37.54 4.76 1.38
C ASP A 98 -36.21 5.49 1.14
N ILE A 99 -35.13 4.72 1.05
CA ILE A 99 -33.82 5.23 0.61
C ILE A 99 -33.76 5.17 -0.93
N VAL A 100 -33.84 6.33 -1.57
CA VAL A 100 -33.64 6.46 -3.02
C VAL A 100 -32.17 6.78 -3.30
N ASN A 101 -31.38 5.79 -3.70
CA ASN A 101 -29.99 6.00 -4.11
C ASN A 101 -29.92 6.20 -5.65
N GLY A 102 -30.24 7.42 -6.10
CA GLY A 102 -30.15 7.82 -7.50
C GLY A 102 -30.83 9.17 -7.76
N ASN A 103 -30.27 9.98 -8.66
CA ASN A 103 -30.80 11.31 -9.02
C ASN A 103 -32.30 11.24 -9.32
N LYS A 104 -33.12 11.81 -8.43
CA LYS A 104 -34.57 11.85 -8.58
C LYS A 104 -34.95 13.02 -9.48
N ILE A 105 -35.32 12.75 -10.73
CA ILE A 105 -36.04 13.73 -11.56
C ILE A 105 -37.53 13.61 -11.20
N VAL A 106 -38.06 14.61 -10.51
CA VAL A 106 -39.49 14.67 -10.14
C VAL A 106 -40.24 15.41 -11.24
N TYR A 107 -41.13 14.71 -11.95
CA TYR A 107 -42.16 15.35 -12.77
C TYR A 107 -43.41 15.55 -11.92
N ASN A 108 -43.71 16.79 -11.57
CA ASN A 108 -45.04 17.15 -11.05
C ASN A 108 -46.01 17.25 -12.23
N LYS A 109 -47.19 16.61 -12.08
CA LYS A 109 -48.32 16.71 -13.02
C LYS A 109 -49.39 17.63 -12.45
#